data_AF-A0A522ARP8-F1
#
_entry.id   AF-A0A522ARP8-F1
#
_cell.length_a   1.000
_cell.length_b   1.000
_cell.length_c   1.000
_cell.angle_alpha   90.00
_cell.angle_beta   90.00
_cell.angle_gamma   90.00
#
_symmetry.space_group_name_H-M   'P 1'
#
loop_
_entity.id
_entity.type
_entity.pdbx_description
1 polymer ?
#
loop_
_entity_poly.entity_id
_entity_poly.type
_entity_poly.pdbx_seq_one_letter_code
_entity_poly.pdbx_strand_id
1 'polypeptide(L)'
;MSRSRRVTRRIGLALTLHNHQPVGNFGWVIEETYRTAYLPMAEALERHPRVRLGLHYTGPLLEWLAAEHPDFLERIRALTVRGQVEILGGGWYEPVLASIPERDRVAQLVRMADEIERIFGRRPGTAW
;
A
#
# COMPACT_ATOMS: atom_id res chain seq x y z
N MET A 1 -15.88 -36.37 34.48
CA MET A 1 -16.64 -35.26 33.83
C MET A 1 -15.73 -34.57 32.83
N SER A 2 -15.96 -34.78 31.54
CA SER A 2 -15.15 -34.22 30.45
C SER A 2 -15.54 -32.76 30.21
N ARG A 3 -14.60 -31.82 30.39
CA ARG A 3 -14.80 -30.41 30.04
C ARG A 3 -14.76 -30.29 28.52
N SER A 4 -15.92 -30.09 27.91
CA SER A 4 -16.04 -29.71 26.50
C SER A 4 -15.19 -28.47 26.21
N ARG A 5 -14.20 -28.61 25.32
CA ARG A 5 -13.38 -27.50 24.81
C ARG A 5 -14.28 -26.58 24.00
N ARG A 6 -14.54 -25.37 24.51
CA ARG A 6 -15.22 -24.31 23.77
C ARG A 6 -14.31 -23.88 22.62
N VAL A 7 -14.60 -24.33 21.40
CA VAL A 7 -13.91 -23.85 20.19
C VAL A 7 -14.38 -22.42 19.95
N THR A 8 -13.55 -21.44 20.27
CA THR A 8 -13.79 -20.06 19.84
C THR A 8 -13.62 -20.00 18.32
N ARG A 9 -14.68 -19.65 17.60
CA ARG A 9 -14.60 -19.44 16.15
C ARG A 9 -13.63 -18.28 15.89
N ARG A 10 -12.59 -18.53 15.10
CA ARG A 10 -11.68 -17.49 14.62
C ARG A 10 -12.32 -16.79 13.43
N ILE A 11 -12.27 -15.46 13.41
CA ILE A 11 -12.67 -14.63 12.28
C ILE A 11 -11.41 -14.28 11.50
N GLY A 12 -11.44 -14.42 10.18
CA GLY A 12 -10.41 -13.86 9.31
C GLY A 12 -10.67 -12.39 9.07
N LEU A 13 -9.67 -11.54 9.32
CA LEU A 13 -9.71 -10.12 9.00
C LEU A 13 -8.73 -9.85 7.86
N ALA A 14 -9.25 -9.35 6.74
CA ALA A 14 -8.46 -8.71 5.69
C ALA A 14 -8.63 -7.20 5.84
N LEU A 15 -7.53 -6.49 6.05
CA LEU A 15 -7.49 -5.03 6.19
C LEU A 15 -6.53 -4.48 5.15
N THR A 16 -6.96 -3.45 4.43
CA THR A 16 -6.15 -2.74 3.44
C THR A 16 -6.37 -1.25 3.60
N LEU A 17 -5.29 -0.46 3.49
CA LEU A 17 -5.36 0.99 3.45
C LEU A 17 -4.99 1.50 2.05
N HIS A 18 -5.86 2.35 1.50
CA HIS A 18 -5.68 2.99 0.20
C HIS A 18 -5.21 4.43 0.38
N ASN A 19 -4.03 4.75 -0.16
CA ASN A 19 -3.45 6.09 -0.08
C ASN A 19 -3.29 6.65 -1.50
N HIS A 20 -3.99 7.76 -1.76
CA HIS A 20 -4.01 8.41 -3.06
C HIS A 20 -3.77 9.91 -2.91
N GLN A 21 -3.02 10.47 -3.87
CA GLN A 21 -2.95 11.90 -4.11
C GLN A 21 -3.09 12.14 -5.63
N PRO A 22 -3.99 13.04 -6.06
CA PRO A 22 -4.24 13.25 -7.48
C PRO A 22 -3.07 13.96 -8.15
N VAL A 23 -2.92 13.72 -9.45
CA VAL A 23 -1.94 14.44 -10.27
C VAL A 23 -2.20 15.94 -10.17
N GLY A 24 -1.14 16.71 -9.93
CA GLY A 24 -1.21 18.17 -9.82
C GLY A 24 -1.64 18.68 -8.46
N ASN A 25 -1.78 17.83 -7.43
CA ASN A 25 -1.97 18.32 -6.07
C ASN A 25 -0.74 19.11 -5.59
N PHE A 26 -0.95 20.04 -4.66
CA PHE A 26 0.14 20.85 -4.14
C PHE A 26 1.04 20.02 -3.21
N GLY A 27 2.37 20.16 -3.36
CA GLY A 27 3.33 19.42 -2.53
C GLY A 27 3.12 19.61 -1.02
N TRP A 28 2.69 20.80 -0.58
CA TRP A 28 2.41 21.05 0.84
C TRP A 28 1.18 20.28 1.36
N VAL A 29 0.18 20.01 0.51
CA VAL A 29 -0.98 19.17 0.87
C VAL A 29 -0.52 17.71 1.03
N ILE A 30 0.36 17.25 0.14
CA ILE A 30 0.91 15.90 0.21
C ILE A 30 1.80 15.77 1.47
N GLU A 31 2.63 16.76 1.75
CA GLU A 31 3.48 16.82 2.95
C GLU A 31 2.66 16.81 4.25
N GLU A 32 1.60 17.60 4.31
CA GLU A 32 0.69 17.62 5.47
C GLU A 32 0.06 16.23 5.67
N THR A 33 -0.42 15.60 4.61
CA THR A 33 -1.01 14.25 4.66
C THR A 33 0.04 13.21 5.05
N TYR A 34 1.27 13.34 4.57
CA TYR A 34 2.37 12.47 4.95
C TYR A 34 2.63 12.51 6.46
N ARG A 35 2.77 13.71 7.03
CA ARG A 35 3.03 13.90 8.46
C ARG A 35 1.88 13.45 9.36
N THR A 36 0.65 13.61 8.89
CA THR A 36 -0.55 13.36 9.71
C THR A 36 -1.14 11.96 9.53
N ALA A 37 -0.88 11.28 8.41
CA ALA A 37 -1.48 9.99 8.09
C ALA A 37 -0.46 8.90 7.72
N TYR A 38 0.40 9.13 6.72
CA TYR A 38 1.25 8.06 6.18
C TYR A 38 2.37 7.65 7.16
N LEU A 39 3.10 8.64 7.68
CA LEU A 39 4.19 8.44 8.61
C LEU A 39 3.70 7.84 9.95
N PRO A 40 2.66 8.39 10.61
CA PRO A 40 2.13 7.80 11.84
C PRO A 40 1.62 6.36 11.66
N MET A 41 1.06 6.02 10.48
CA MET A 41 0.62 4.65 10.19
C MET A 41 1.80 3.68 10.08
N ALA A 42 2.86 4.03 9.36
CA ALA A 42 4.07 3.21 9.28
C ALA A 42 4.69 2.99 10.67
N GLU A 43 4.79 4.05 11.47
CA GLU A 43 5.27 4.00 12.85
C GLU A 43 4.41 3.09 13.75
N ALA A 44 3.09 3.16 13.61
CA ALA A 44 2.19 2.27 14.33
C ALA A 44 2.42 0.81 13.94
N LEU A 45 2.59 0.53 12.65
CA LEU A 45 2.89 -0.82 12.17
C LEU A 45 4.23 -1.33 12.72
N GLU A 46 5.27 -0.51 12.76
CA GLU A 46 6.55 -0.86 13.37
C GLU A 46 6.43 -1.23 14.85
N ARG A 47 5.64 -0.47 15.63
CA ARG A 47 5.40 -0.76 17.05
C ARG A 47 4.49 -1.99 17.28
N HIS A 48 3.74 -2.43 16.26
CA HIS A 48 2.76 -3.51 16.37
C HIS A 48 3.02 -4.64 15.37
N PRO A 49 4.12 -5.41 15.50
CA PRO A 49 4.57 -6.39 14.50
C PRO A 49 3.63 -7.57 14.25
N ARG A 50 2.61 -7.75 15.08
CA ARG A 50 1.56 -8.78 14.90
C ARG A 50 0.41 -8.33 14.00
N VAL A 51 0.29 -7.02 13.73
CA VAL A 51 -0.74 -6.48 12.84
C VAL A 51 -0.27 -6.64 11.39
N ARG A 52 -1.04 -7.37 10.59
CA ARG A 52 -0.78 -7.57 9.16
C ARG A 52 -1.87 -6.92 8.34
N LEU A 53 -1.50 -6.22 7.28
CA LEU A 53 -2.44 -5.53 6.39
C LEU A 53 -1.85 -5.32 5.00
N GLY A 54 -2.71 -4.95 4.05
CA GLY A 54 -2.33 -4.45 2.74
C GLY A 54 -2.15 -2.93 2.72
N LEU A 55 -1.18 -2.43 1.98
CA LEU A 55 -1.04 -1.00 1.65
C LEU A 55 -1.10 -0.81 0.14
N HIS A 56 -1.87 0.18 -0.29
CA HIS A 56 -1.82 0.72 -1.64
C HIS A 56 -1.37 2.18 -1.62
N TYR A 57 -0.47 2.54 -2.53
CA TYR A 57 -0.03 3.91 -2.78
C TYR A 57 -0.07 4.16 -4.29
N THR A 58 -0.83 5.16 -4.74
CA THR A 58 -0.94 5.45 -6.18
C THR A 58 0.37 5.96 -6.77
N GLY A 59 0.58 5.79 -8.08
CA GLY A 59 1.82 6.14 -8.79
C GLY A 59 2.37 7.54 -8.51
N PRO A 60 1.58 8.63 -8.69
CA PRO A 60 2.02 9.98 -8.36
C PRO A 60 2.45 10.17 -6.90
N LEU A 61 1.81 9.47 -5.97
CA LEU A 61 2.19 9.49 -4.56
C LEU A 61 3.50 8.73 -4.32
N LEU A 62 3.71 7.59 -4.99
CA LEU A 62 4.99 6.87 -4.95
C LEU A 62 6.13 7.72 -5.53
N GLU A 63 5.90 8.41 -6.65
CA GLU A 63 6.87 9.35 -7.25
C GLU A 63 7.24 10.45 -6.25
N TRP A 64 6.25 11.08 -5.60
CA TRP A 64 6.49 12.11 -4.61
C TRP A 64 7.21 11.58 -3.36
N LEU A 65 6.81 10.42 -2.83
CA LEU A 65 7.46 9.80 -1.66
C LEU A 65 8.92 9.43 -1.98
N ALA A 66 9.20 8.94 -3.19
CA ALA A 66 10.56 8.61 -3.59
C ALA A 66 11.46 9.85 -3.68
N ALA A 67 10.91 11.00 -4.07
CA ALA A 67 11.64 12.25 -4.17
C ALA A 67 11.85 12.93 -2.81
N GLU A 68 10.80 13.01 -1.99
CA GLU A 68 10.80 13.83 -0.77
C GLU A 68 11.09 13.03 0.51
N HIS A 69 10.66 11.75 0.57
CA HIS A 69 10.79 10.88 1.75
C HIS A 69 11.26 9.46 1.38
N PRO A 70 12.44 9.31 0.74
CA PRO A 70 12.93 7.98 0.34
C PRO A 70 13.15 7.04 1.53
N ASP A 71 13.45 7.57 2.71
CA ASP A 71 13.55 6.83 3.97
C ASP A 71 12.22 6.19 4.37
N PHE A 72 11.09 6.84 4.10
CA PHE A 72 9.76 6.27 4.33
C PHE A 72 9.55 5.01 3.48
N LEU A 73 9.96 5.01 2.21
CA LEU A 73 9.84 3.83 1.35
C LEU A 73 10.70 2.66 1.87
N GLU A 74 11.88 2.94 2.41
CA GLU A 74 12.72 1.92 3.04
C GLU A 74 12.10 1.36 4.34
N ARG A 75 11.39 2.18 5.11
CA ARG A 75 10.61 1.71 6.25
C ARG A 75 9.50 0.76 5.81
N ILE A 76 8.74 1.13 4.78
CA ILE A 76 7.71 0.27 4.19
C ILE A 76 8.34 -1.03 3.65
N ARG A 77 9.48 -0.96 2.96
CA ARG A 77 10.23 -2.15 2.51
C ARG A 77 10.60 -3.06 3.69
N ALA A 78 11.03 -2.51 4.82
CA ALA A 78 11.30 -3.30 6.01
C ALA A 78 10.03 -3.99 6.58
N LEU A 79 8.85 -3.39 6.42
CA LEU A 79 7.56 -4.02 6.76
C LEU A 79 7.23 -5.19 5.80
N THR A 80 7.52 -5.03 4.51
CA THR A 80 7.22 -6.06 3.50
C THR A 80 8.17 -7.25 3.61
N VAL A 81 9.47 -7.02 3.81
CA VAL A 81 10.50 -8.07 3.96
C VAL A 81 10.17 -9.01 5.12
N ARG A 82 9.66 -8.48 6.24
CA ARG A 82 9.25 -9.28 7.39
C ARG A 82 7.84 -9.88 7.29
N GLY A 83 7.16 -9.70 6.16
CA GLY A 83 5.83 -10.26 5.89
C GLY A 83 4.70 -9.62 6.70
N GLN A 84 4.89 -8.37 7.15
CA GLN A 84 3.87 -7.64 7.89
C GLN A 84 2.93 -6.86 6.97
N VAL A 85 3.47 -6.34 5.86
CA VAL A 85 2.72 -5.59 4.86
C VAL A 85 2.78 -6.29 3.52
N GLU A 86 1.63 -6.37 2.84
CA GLU A 86 1.54 -6.65 1.41
C GLU A 86 1.35 -5.32 0.65
N ILE A 87 2.12 -5.09 -0.41
CA ILE A 87 1.90 -3.93 -1.29
C ILE A 87 0.97 -4.34 -2.43
N LEU A 88 -0.14 -3.64 -2.57
CA LEU A 88 -1.12 -3.84 -3.63
C LEU A 88 -0.78 -2.97 -4.83
N GLY A 89 -0.96 -3.52 -6.03
CA GLY A 89 -0.95 -2.80 -7.30
C GLY A 89 -2.24 -2.00 -7.54
N GLY A 90 -2.42 -1.55 -8.77
CA GLY A 90 -3.57 -0.75 -9.21
C GLY A 90 -3.23 -0.02 -10.51
N GLY A 91 -4.09 0.88 -10.97
CA GLY A 91 -3.72 1.76 -12.08
C GLY A 91 -2.78 2.88 -11.61
N TRP A 92 -1.68 3.10 -12.33
CA TRP A 92 -0.64 4.08 -11.97
C TRP A 92 -1.21 5.46 -11.57
N TYR A 93 -2.04 6.05 -12.42
CA TYR A 93 -2.63 7.37 -12.23
C TYR A 93 -3.98 7.34 -11.48
N GLU A 94 -4.30 6.23 -10.80
CA GLU A 94 -5.61 5.98 -10.19
C GLU A 94 -6.82 6.17 -11.14
N PRO A 95 -6.80 5.65 -12.38
CA PRO A 95 -7.97 5.71 -13.24
C PRO A 95 -9.08 4.78 -12.73
N VAL A 96 -10.33 5.14 -13.00
CA VAL A 96 -11.42 4.16 -13.00
C VAL A 96 -11.18 3.22 -14.19
N LEU A 97 -10.61 2.03 -13.95
CA LEU A 97 -10.19 1.14 -15.04
C LEU A 97 -11.31 0.86 -16.05
N ALA A 98 -12.56 0.70 -15.57
CA ALA A 98 -13.71 0.46 -16.43
C ALA A 98 -14.04 1.61 -17.41
N SER A 99 -13.58 2.85 -17.16
CA SER A 99 -13.87 4.03 -17.98
C SER A 99 -12.81 4.34 -19.04
N ILE A 100 -11.68 3.62 -19.05
CA ILE A 100 -10.58 3.83 -20.01
C ILE A 100 -10.45 2.66 -21.00
N PRO A 101 -9.82 2.84 -22.18
CA PRO A 101 -9.57 1.76 -23.14
C PRO A 101 -8.76 0.62 -22.53
N GLU A 102 -9.00 -0.62 -22.96
CA GLU A 102 -8.31 -1.82 -22.44
C GLU A 102 -6.79 -1.70 -22.50
N ARG A 103 -6.26 -1.22 -23.63
CA ARG A 103 -4.83 -0.95 -23.81
C ARG A 103 -4.26 -0.10 -22.67
N ASP A 104 -4.99 0.93 -22.27
CA ASP A 104 -4.54 1.87 -21.24
C ASP A 104 -4.69 1.26 -19.84
N ARG A 105 -5.71 0.42 -19.59
CA ARG A 105 -5.82 -0.37 -18.34
C ARG A 105 -4.58 -1.23 -18.15
N VAL A 106 -4.21 -1.98 -19.18
CA VAL A 106 -3.05 -2.88 -19.14
C VAL A 106 -1.78 -2.08 -18.92
N ALA A 107 -1.58 -0.98 -19.66
CA ALA A 107 -0.39 -0.12 -19.49
C ALA A 107 -0.28 0.45 -18.07
N GLN A 108 -1.40 0.90 -17.48
CA GLN A 108 -1.45 1.44 -16.12
C GLN A 108 -1.11 0.38 -15.07
N LEU A 109 -1.65 -0.84 -15.22
CA LEU A 109 -1.40 -1.96 -14.30
C LEU A 109 0.03 -2.47 -14.40
N VAL A 110 0.57 -2.59 -15.61
CA VAL A 110 1.96 -3.03 -15.83
C VAL A 110 2.93 -2.00 -15.24
N ARG A 111 2.76 -0.71 -15.54
CA ARG A 111 3.63 0.34 -14.99
C ARG A 111 3.64 0.33 -13.47
N MET A 112 2.46 0.21 -12.84
CA MET A 112 2.34 0.15 -11.38
C MET A 112 3.03 -1.09 -10.81
N ALA A 113 2.83 -2.25 -11.42
CA ALA A 113 3.45 -3.48 -10.97
C ALA A 113 4.99 -3.43 -11.10
N ASP A 114 5.50 -2.89 -12.20
CA ASP A 114 6.94 -2.76 -12.45
C ASP A 114 7.60 -1.80 -11.46
N GLU A 115 6.94 -0.69 -11.12
CA GLU A 115 7.47 0.24 -10.13
C GLU A 115 7.43 -0.34 -8.72
N ILE A 116 6.34 -1.00 -8.32
CA ILE A 116 6.27 -1.68 -7.01
C ILE A 116 7.38 -2.73 -6.92
N GLU A 117 7.62 -3.48 -7.98
CA GLU A 117 8.71 -4.46 -8.03
C GLU A 117 10.07 -3.80 -7.90
N ARG A 118 10.29 -2.67 -8.58
CA ARG A 118 11.52 -1.87 -8.48
C ARG A 118 11.73 -1.32 -7.06
N ILE A 119 10.69 -0.76 -6.44
CA ILE A 119 10.78 -0.11 -5.13
C ILE A 119 10.82 -1.14 -4.01
N PHE A 120 10.04 -2.22 -4.04
CA PHE A 120 9.89 -3.14 -2.90
C PHE A 120 10.51 -4.52 -3.14
N GLY A 121 11.03 -4.79 -4.33
CA GLY A 121 11.67 -6.06 -4.70
C GLY A 121 10.69 -7.21 -4.89
N ARG A 122 9.38 -6.95 -4.95
CA ARG A 122 8.34 -7.94 -5.18
C ARG A 122 7.24 -7.38 -6.05
N ARG A 123 6.92 -8.07 -7.14
CA ARG A 123 5.76 -7.76 -7.97
C ARG A 123 4.46 -7.95 -7.18
N PRO A 124 3.49 -7.02 -7.27
CA PRO A 124 2.21 -7.18 -6.59
C PRO A 124 1.40 -8.30 -7.26
N GLY A 125 0.76 -9.15 -6.45
CA GLY A 125 -0.16 -10.19 -6.92
C GLY A 125 -1.63 -9.77 -6.89
N THR A 126 -1.90 -8.58 -6.39
CA THR A 126 -3.23 -8.02 -6.09
C THR A 126 -3.30 -6.58 -6.57
N ALA A 127 -4.51 -6.04 -6.74
CA ALA A 127 -4.75 -4.65 -7.10
C ALA A 127 -5.90 -4.09 -6.26
N TRP A 128 -5.82 -2.79 -5.95
CA TRP A 128 -6.94 -2.03 -5.41
C TRP A 128 -7.92 -1.64 -6.53
#